data_AF-A0A1G5X8V2-F1
#
_entry.id   AF-A0A1G5X8V2-F1
#
_cell.length_a   1.000
_cell.length_b   1.000
_cell.length_c   1.000
_cell.angle_alpha   90.00
_cell.angle_beta   90.00
_cell.angle_gamma   90.00
#
_symmetry.space_group_name_H-M   'P 1'
#
loop_
_entity.id
_entity.type
_entity.pdbx_description
1 polymer ?
#
loop_
_entity_poly.entity_id
_entity_poly.type
_entity_poly.pdbx_seq_one_letter_code
_entity_poly.pdbx_strand_id
1 'polypeptide(L)' 'TKSCRYFEVCYANSNIKLVKRNQKLHNPNSPLLIGEVKEGETVKEVSEPSYIDMQQKLI' A
#
# COMPACT_ATOMS: atom_id res chain seq x y z
N THR A 1 -7.10 7.83 -15.07
CA THR A 1 -6.49 7.61 -13.74
C THR A 1 -6.01 6.18 -13.66
N LYS A 2 -4.70 5.93 -13.59
CA LYS A 2 -4.19 4.57 -13.44
C LYS A 2 -4.56 4.10 -12.04
N SER A 3 -5.42 3.07 -11.93
CA SER A 3 -5.72 2.42 -10.65
C SER A 3 -4.42 1.90 -10.05
N CYS A 4 -4.11 2.34 -8.83
CA CYS A 4 -2.98 1.83 -8.07
C CYS A 4 -3.36 0.44 -7.55
N ARG A 5 -2.83 -0.63 -8.19
CA ARG A 5 -3.18 -2.04 -7.90
C ARG A 5 -3.05 -2.40 -6.42
N TYR A 6 -2.21 -1.69 -5.67
CA TYR A 6 -2.00 -1.88 -4.23
C TYR A 6 -3.25 -1.71 -3.38
N PHE A 7 -4.21 -0.86 -3.77
CA PHE A 7 -5.45 -0.68 -3.01
C PHE A 7 -6.39 -1.89 -3.07
N GLU A 8 -6.35 -2.63 -4.18
CA GLU A 8 -7.26 -3.74 -4.47
C GLU A 8 -6.84 -5.03 -3.74
N VAL A 9 -5.56 -5.13 -3.36
CA VAL A 9 -4.96 -6.33 -2.74
C VAL A 9 -4.57 -6.13 -1.26
N CYS A 10 -4.84 -4.96 -0.67
CA CYS A 10 -4.45 -4.69 0.71
C CYS A 10 -5.34 -5.46 1.69
N TYR A 11 -4.75 -6.40 2.44
CA TYR A 11 -5.49 -7.24 3.40
C TYR A 11 -6.18 -6.44 4.51
N ALA A 12 -5.66 -5.23 4.83
CA ALA A 12 -6.21 -4.35 5.85
C ALA A 12 -7.50 -3.63 5.40
N ASN A 13 -7.87 -3.73 4.13
CA ASN A 13 -8.99 -3.00 3.53
C ASN A 13 -10.28 -3.84 3.48
N SER A 14 -10.97 -4.01 4.61
CA SER A 14 -12.23 -4.78 4.68
C SER A 14 -13.47 -4.00 4.23
N ASN A 15 -13.44 -2.66 4.29
CA ASN A 15 -14.57 -1.81 3.90
C ASN A 15 -14.42 -1.29 2.45
N ILE A 16 -15.10 -1.96 1.52
CA ILE A 16 -15.01 -1.63 0.08
C ILE A 16 -15.45 -0.21 -0.27
N LYS A 17 -16.36 0.39 0.51
CA LYS A 17 -16.81 1.78 0.26
C LYS A 17 -15.70 2.77 0.60
N LEU A 18 -14.97 2.54 1.68
CA LEU A 18 -13.81 3.35 2.05
C LEU A 18 -12.66 3.16 1.06
N VAL A 19 -12.38 1.92 0.64
CA VAL A 19 -11.37 1.63 -0.40
C VAL A 19 -11.61 2.45 -1.66
N LYS A 20 -12.83 2.41 -2.20
CA LYS A 20 -13.19 3.16 -3.41
C LYS A 20 -13.08 4.67 -3.23
N ARG A 21 -13.40 5.20 -2.04
CA ARG A 21 -13.22 6.62 -1.73
C ARG A 21 -11.74 6.98 -1.69
N ASN A 22 -10.93 6.19 -1.00
CA ASN A 22 -9.52 6.45 -0.76
C ASN A 22 -8.70 6.32 -2.05
N GLN A 23 -9.01 5.35 -2.91
CA GLN A 23 -8.43 5.24 -4.25
C GLN A 23 -8.59 6.51 -5.09
N LYS A 24 -9.72 7.22 -4.97
CA LYS A 24 -9.96 8.47 -5.70
C LYS A 24 -9.15 9.64 -5.17
N LEU A 25 -8.74 9.59 -3.91
CA LEU A 25 -7.97 10.63 -3.23
C LEU A 25 -6.46 10.34 -3.21
N HIS A 26 -6.05 9.16 -3.69
CA HIS A 26 -4.66 8.74 -3.72
C HIS A 26 -3.85 9.55 -4.73
N ASN A 27 -2.67 10.02 -4.31
CA ASN A 27 -1.67 10.59 -5.20
C ASN A 27 -0.80 9.49 -5.81
N PRO A 28 -0.82 9.29 -7.14
CA PRO A 28 -0.04 8.24 -7.80
C PRO A 28 1.48 8.40 -7.70
N ASN A 29 1.96 9.60 -7.32
CA ASN A 29 3.38 9.88 -7.14
C ASN A 29 3.84 9.66 -5.70
N SER A 30 2.92 9.35 -4.78
CA SER A 30 3.21 9.08 -3.38
C SER A 30 3.28 7.57 -3.13
N PRO A 31 4.25 7.08 -2.34
CA PRO A 31 4.28 5.67 -1.94
C PRO A 31 3.17 5.32 -0.93
N LEU A 32 2.51 6.32 -0.35
CA LEU A 32 1.45 6.13 0.63
C LEU A 32 0.13 5.77 -0.04
N LEU A 33 -0.59 4.81 0.54
CA LEU A 33 -1.95 4.49 0.10
C LEU A 33 -2.88 5.71 0.29
N ILE A 34 -2.78 6.42 1.41
CA ILE A 34 -3.62 7.59 1.72
C ILE A 34 -2.78 8.70 2.33
N GLY A 35 -3.05 9.92 1.89
CA GLY A 35 -2.39 11.12 2.42
C GLY A 35 -1.01 11.34 1.78
N GLU A 36 -0.25 12.24 2.41
CA GLU A 36 1.09 12.62 2.00
C GLU A 36 1.98 12.74 3.23
N VAL A 37 3.29 12.58 3.02
CA VAL A 37 4.28 12.95 4.03
C VAL A 37 4.23 14.46 4.21
N LYS A 38 4.03 14.90 5.45
CA LYS A 38 3.96 16.32 5.79
C LYS A 38 5.33 16.90 6.09
N GLU A 39 5.42 18.21 5.98
CA GLU A 39 6.59 18.95 6.43
C GLU A 39 6.85 18.68 7.92
N GLY A 40 8.09 18.33 8.26
CA GLY A 40 8.50 17.97 9.62
C GLY A 40 8.38 16.48 9.96
N GLU A 41 7.73 15.66 9.12
CA GLU A 41 7.76 14.20 9.28
C GLU A 41 9.09 13.64 8.78
N THR A 42 9.60 12.59 9.44
CA THR A 42 10.85 11.91 9.06
C THR A 42 10.54 10.49 8.65
N VAL A 43 10.78 10.16 7.38
CA VAL A 43 10.75 8.77 6.89
C VAL A 43 12.10 8.13 7.22
N LYS A 44 12.08 7.07 8.01
CA LYS A 44 13.28 6.29 8.35
C LYS A 44 13.27 5.00 7.56
N GLU A 45 14.31 4.79 6.76
CA GLU A 45 14.54 3.52 6.09
C GLU A 45 14.99 2.49 7.13
N VAL A 46 14.46 1.27 7.03
CA VAL A 46 14.80 0.15 7.91
C VAL A 46 15.40 -0.98 7.07
N SER A 47 16.41 -1.66 7.61
CA SER A 47 17.00 -2.84 6.97
C SER A 47 16.10 -4.06 7.24
N GLU A 48 14.95 -4.11 6.56
CA GLU A 48 14.05 -5.26 6.62
C GLU A 48 14.48 -6.33 5.59
N PRO A 49 14.72 -7.58 6.01
CA PRO A 49 14.97 -8.66 5.08
C PRO A 49 13.68 -9.07 4.36
N SER A 50 13.81 -9.65 3.17
CA SER A 50 12.65 -10.26 2.49
C SER A 50 12.20 -11.51 3.25
N TYR A 51 10.92 -11.59 3.57
CA TYR A 51 10.27 -12.77 4.17
C TYR A 51 9.50 -13.60 3.14
N ILE A 52 9.65 -13.31 1.84
CA ILE A 52 9.04 -14.12 0.79
C ILE A 52 9.73 -15.48 0.79
N ASP A 53 9.07 -16.48 1.37
CA ASP A 53 9.46 -17.88 1.28
C ASP A 53 8.74 -18.52 0.09
N MET A 54 9.50 -19.01 -0.91
CA MET A 54 8.95 -19.68 -2.09
C MET A 54 8.50 -21.12 -1.82
N GLN A 55 8.30 -21.52 -0.55
CA GLN A 55 7.73 -22.81 -0.19
C GLN A 55 6.25 -22.94 -0.63
N GLN A 56 6.05 -23.23 -1.90
CA GLN A 56 4.86 -23.91 -2.41
C GLN A 56 5.28 -25.02 -3.39
N LYS A 57 5.65 -26.18 -2.85
CA LYS A 57 5.34 -27.45 -3.51
C LYS A 57 4.25 -28.12 -2.70
N LEU A 58 3.00 -27.83 -3.05
CA LEU A 58 1.94 -28.82 -2.86
C LEU A 58 2.21 -29.90 -3.91
N ILE A 59 2.70 -31.05 -3.42
CA ILE A 59 2.82 -32.28 -4.22
C ILE A 59 1.42 -32.79 -4.51
#